data_AF-A0A2G9NVP8-F1
#
_entry.id   AF-A0A2G9NVP8-F1
#
_cell.length_a   1.000
_cell.length_b   1.000
_cell.length_c   1.000
_cell.angle_alpha   90.00
_cell.angle_beta   90.00
_cell.angle_gamma   90.00
#
_symmetry.space_group_name_H-M   'P 1'
#
loop_
_entity.id
_entity.type
_entity.pdbx_description
1 polymer ?
#
loop_
_entity_poly.entity_id
_entity_poly.type
_entity_poly.pdbx_seq_one_letter_code
_entity_poly.pdbx_strand_id
1 'polypeptide(L)'
;MEITKLRQKLSGIKNQIGLVGGSINIQEIEGQKHNVNAHISPWTWNVEVNLRKGFNPLSTLRQRAYAKLKGINEDDGLEVLVTDVSLHEFAHWSLPHSSKKGCPYDLYNHDKILEEIKTALPEGKKNHAEYVANAFEDMIINPRVREYQGSASGQILFWDNEGHSLKQQGENSFTPFYEAFVKLNLHLFGDSLDKSLLKKHYSNDEKVDNAVRKTIEELSLPEDIQNTNQLFVKSQWPQMAQIFAKNLADLLEKTPRERLSAYSNPESGTPNQDSPQSGNGVSERMNTGKGKEEISLGRYESKEKQSSNIESFEQLNSLYRTLARSIPIEIENFSREQSLEIHPLNYRAFDSESDDARKIKPSKLVITSKGVEFAYPRDYLIIEAKSKTQRKSFPNFKMLILDNSGSMKLSPENDNNFGSTSFIPWGDNSKYHYALLGFYGIENFLQQQGIAQYINHGVSLFSSSTRQKEGNYSEIDEVRRYVLNPDWGGTTLDASQLKKSLEGRESFILSISDGEISNWNSEKSEIKSLLELETNHFAHLQIGEKTRFTKDLESWNLPVYYVSSGDDLSKLMVDITNKTYKKLSPH
;
A
#
# COMPACT_ATOMS: atom_id res chain seq x y z
N MET A 1 25.01 -28.27 -10.15
CA MET A 1 24.01 -28.48 -9.06
C MET A 1 22.59 -28.51 -9.63
N GLU A 2 21.71 -29.40 -9.15
CA GLU A 2 20.28 -29.41 -9.53
C GLU A 2 19.50 -28.29 -8.79
N ILE A 3 18.64 -27.55 -9.50
CA ILE A 3 17.80 -26.47 -8.92
C ILE A 3 16.99 -26.93 -7.72
N THR A 4 16.54 -28.19 -7.71
CA THR A 4 15.80 -28.77 -6.59
C THR A 4 16.59 -28.70 -5.28
N LYS A 5 17.92 -28.94 -5.32
CA LYS A 5 18.79 -28.84 -4.15
C LYS A 5 18.97 -27.40 -3.69
N LEU A 6 19.12 -26.47 -4.64
CA LEU A 6 19.21 -25.03 -4.34
C LEU A 6 17.93 -24.51 -3.67
N ARG A 7 16.76 -24.88 -4.21
CA ARG A 7 15.45 -24.55 -3.60
C ARG A 7 15.32 -25.08 -2.17
N GLN A 8 15.72 -26.33 -1.92
CA GLN A 8 15.67 -26.92 -0.59
C GLN A 8 16.57 -26.17 0.40
N LYS A 9 17.79 -25.82 0.00
CA LYS A 9 18.74 -25.10 0.85
C LYS A 9 18.27 -23.69 1.18
N LEU A 10 17.84 -22.91 0.18
CA LEU A 10 17.29 -21.57 0.40
C LEU A 10 16.00 -21.61 1.22
N SER A 11 15.16 -22.63 1.05
CA SER A 11 13.99 -22.85 1.90
C SER A 11 14.37 -23.16 3.36
N GLY A 12 15.54 -23.73 3.62
CA GLY A 12 16.09 -23.89 4.97
C GLY A 12 16.55 -22.56 5.58
N ILE A 13 17.22 -21.72 4.79
CA ILE A 13 17.68 -20.38 5.19
C ILE A 13 16.47 -19.45 5.44
N LYS A 14 15.39 -19.60 4.66
CA LYS A 14 14.12 -18.88 4.80
C LYS A 14 13.58 -18.84 6.24
N ASN A 15 13.65 -19.96 6.96
CA ASN A 15 13.16 -20.03 8.34
C ASN A 15 14.10 -19.30 9.32
N GLN A 16 15.41 -19.27 9.03
CA GLN A 16 16.41 -18.58 9.85
C GLN A 16 16.37 -17.06 9.67
N ILE A 17 16.02 -16.61 8.46
CA ILE A 17 15.85 -15.19 8.11
C ILE A 17 14.41 -14.68 8.34
N GLY A 18 13.57 -15.48 9.02
CA GLY A 18 12.22 -15.14 9.48
C GLY A 18 11.26 -14.66 8.40
N LEU A 19 11.30 -15.27 7.23
CA LEU A 19 10.32 -15.06 6.16
C LEU A 19 8.99 -15.77 6.53
N VAL A 20 8.25 -15.19 7.47
CA VAL A 20 6.96 -15.69 7.95
C VAL A 20 5.88 -15.32 6.93
N GLY A 21 5.54 -16.25 6.03
CA GLY A 21 4.40 -16.14 5.10
C GLY A 21 4.73 -16.04 3.61
N GLY A 22 5.93 -15.61 3.22
CA GLY A 22 6.40 -15.64 1.81
C GLY A 22 7.04 -16.99 1.44
N SER A 23 7.38 -17.23 0.17
CA SER A 23 8.14 -18.39 -0.33
C SER A 23 9.35 -17.96 -1.17
N ILE A 24 10.32 -18.86 -1.35
CA ILE A 24 11.42 -18.63 -2.31
C ILE A 24 11.15 -19.52 -3.53
N ASN A 25 10.92 -18.89 -4.67
CA ASN A 25 10.61 -19.55 -5.93
C ASN A 25 11.80 -19.36 -6.87
N ILE A 26 12.52 -20.44 -7.20
CA ILE A 26 13.67 -20.38 -8.11
C ILE A 26 13.28 -21.12 -9.39
N GLN A 27 13.36 -20.52 -10.56
CA GLN A 27 13.04 -21.21 -11.81
C GLN A 27 14.09 -20.96 -12.88
N GLU A 28 14.23 -21.92 -13.78
CA GLU A 28 15.08 -21.80 -14.96
C GLU A 28 14.23 -21.45 -16.17
N ILE A 29 14.60 -20.38 -16.88
CA ILE A 29 13.87 -19.88 -18.03
C ILE A 29 14.77 -19.94 -19.27
N GLU A 30 14.27 -20.57 -20.31
CA GLU A 30 14.93 -20.62 -21.62
C GLU A 30 14.77 -19.28 -22.35
N GLY A 31 15.85 -18.77 -22.95
CA GLY A 31 15.81 -17.48 -23.66
C GLY A 31 15.77 -16.24 -22.77
N GLN A 32 15.94 -16.37 -21.45
CA GLN A 32 16.01 -15.22 -20.54
C GLN A 32 17.17 -14.28 -20.92
N LYS A 33 16.87 -12.98 -21.09
CA LYS A 33 17.84 -11.94 -21.47
C LYS A 33 19.00 -11.82 -20.47
N HIS A 34 18.67 -11.91 -19.18
CA HIS A 34 19.64 -11.79 -18.09
C HIS A 34 19.94 -13.15 -17.47
N ASN A 35 21.18 -13.33 -17.00
CA ASN A 35 21.63 -14.59 -16.41
C ASN A 35 20.92 -14.92 -15.10
N VAL A 36 20.67 -13.90 -14.27
CA VAL A 36 19.97 -14.01 -12.99
C VAL A 36 19.05 -12.80 -12.88
N ASN A 37 17.77 -13.04 -12.61
CA ASN A 37 16.81 -12.02 -12.22
C ASN A 37 16.22 -12.39 -10.86
N ALA A 38 16.25 -11.50 -9.88
CA ALA A 38 15.63 -11.72 -8.58
C ALA A 38 14.80 -10.50 -8.17
N HIS A 39 13.64 -10.74 -7.57
CA HIS A 39 12.81 -9.68 -7.00
C HIS A 39 11.92 -10.20 -5.87
N ILE A 40 11.44 -9.29 -5.04
CA ILE A 40 10.37 -9.56 -4.07
C ILE A 40 9.03 -9.20 -4.70
N SER A 41 8.11 -10.16 -4.70
CA SER A 41 6.71 -9.91 -5.04
C SER A 41 6.11 -8.90 -4.06
N PRO A 42 5.63 -7.73 -4.52
CA PRO A 42 5.09 -6.70 -3.63
C PRO A 42 3.80 -7.13 -2.91
N TRP A 43 3.15 -8.18 -3.42
CA TRP A 43 1.87 -8.69 -2.92
C TRP A 43 2.02 -9.88 -1.97
N THR A 44 2.87 -10.83 -2.35
CA THR A 44 2.98 -12.13 -1.67
C THR A 44 4.22 -12.24 -0.79
N TRP A 45 5.15 -11.29 -0.92
CA TRP A 45 6.44 -11.32 -0.24
C TRP A 45 7.29 -12.54 -0.61
N ASN A 46 6.98 -13.18 -1.73
CA ASN A 46 7.79 -14.24 -2.28
C ASN A 46 9.04 -13.64 -2.93
N VAL A 47 10.21 -14.24 -2.68
CA VAL A 47 11.39 -13.97 -3.50
C VAL A 47 11.35 -14.88 -4.70
N GLU A 48 11.33 -14.26 -5.88
CA GLU A 48 11.34 -14.97 -7.16
C GLU A 48 12.71 -14.80 -7.80
N VAL A 49 13.40 -15.91 -8.04
CA VAL A 49 14.70 -15.97 -8.72
C VAL A 49 14.55 -16.71 -10.04
N ASN A 50 14.69 -15.98 -11.13
CA ASN A 50 14.67 -16.50 -12.49
C ASN A 50 16.11 -16.60 -13.01
N LEU A 51 16.55 -17.83 -13.28
CA LEU A 51 17.87 -18.15 -13.79
C LEU A 51 17.79 -18.48 -15.28
N ARG A 52 18.73 -17.96 -16.07
CA ARG A 52 18.88 -18.41 -17.45
C ARG A 52 19.30 -19.89 -17.45
N LYS A 53 18.58 -20.70 -18.22
CA LYS A 53 18.88 -22.13 -18.39
C LYS A 53 20.35 -22.36 -18.77
N GLY A 54 21.05 -23.17 -17.99
CA GLY A 54 22.47 -23.50 -18.20
C GLY A 54 23.47 -22.41 -17.77
N PHE A 55 23.01 -21.37 -17.06
CA PHE A 55 23.91 -20.33 -16.55
C PHE A 55 24.92 -20.89 -15.55
N ASN A 56 26.20 -20.55 -15.77
CA ASN A 56 27.29 -20.87 -14.86
C ASN A 56 28.06 -19.58 -14.50
N PRO A 57 28.05 -19.13 -13.23
CA PRO A 57 28.77 -17.93 -12.82
C PRO A 57 30.30 -18.12 -12.76
N LEU A 58 30.80 -19.35 -12.94
CA LEU A 58 32.22 -19.70 -12.99
C LEU A 58 32.65 -20.13 -14.40
N SER A 59 32.16 -19.42 -15.42
CA SER A 59 32.41 -19.75 -16.83
C SER A 59 33.83 -19.42 -17.31
N THR A 60 34.48 -18.41 -16.73
CA THR A 60 35.82 -17.96 -17.15
C THR A 60 36.95 -18.51 -16.27
N LEU A 61 38.17 -18.56 -16.80
CA LEU A 61 39.36 -18.96 -16.03
C LEU A 61 39.59 -18.06 -14.80
N ARG A 62 39.29 -16.76 -14.91
CA ARG A 62 39.44 -15.81 -13.80
C ARG A 62 38.38 -16.02 -12.72
N GLN A 63 37.13 -16.26 -13.10
CA GLN A 63 36.07 -16.58 -12.13
C GLN A 63 36.39 -17.88 -11.37
N ARG A 64 36.88 -18.92 -12.07
CA ARG A 64 37.33 -20.16 -11.42
C ARG A 64 38.52 -19.95 -10.50
N ALA A 65 39.51 -19.15 -10.90
CA ALA A 65 40.64 -18.80 -10.05
C ALA A 65 40.20 -18.03 -8.79
N TYR A 66 39.30 -17.05 -8.96
CA TYR A 66 38.69 -16.31 -7.84
C TYR A 66 37.94 -17.25 -6.89
N ALA A 67 37.07 -18.11 -7.42
CA ALA A 67 36.32 -19.10 -6.64
C ALA A 67 37.26 -19.99 -5.82
N LYS A 68 38.31 -20.54 -6.46
CA LYS A 68 39.31 -21.36 -5.78
C LYS A 68 40.00 -20.61 -4.62
N LEU A 69 40.38 -19.35 -4.83
CA LEU A 69 41.03 -18.54 -3.79
C LEU A 69 40.08 -18.15 -2.65
N LYS A 70 38.78 -18.05 -2.92
CA LYS A 70 37.72 -17.81 -1.94
C LYS A 70 37.20 -19.09 -1.27
N GLY A 71 37.72 -20.26 -1.64
CA GLY A 71 37.26 -21.55 -1.11
C GLY A 71 35.88 -21.97 -1.62
N ILE A 72 35.45 -21.47 -2.78
CA ILE A 72 34.19 -21.82 -3.45
C ILE A 72 34.47 -22.97 -4.41
N ASN A 73 33.80 -24.12 -4.22
CA ASN A 73 33.90 -25.24 -5.15
C ASN A 73 33.26 -24.88 -6.51
N GLU A 74 33.76 -25.46 -7.60
CA GLU A 74 33.25 -25.16 -8.95
C GLU A 74 31.74 -25.47 -9.09
N ASP A 75 31.25 -26.51 -8.40
CA ASP A 75 29.84 -26.91 -8.42
C ASP A 75 28.92 -26.00 -7.58
N ASP A 76 29.50 -25.18 -6.69
CA ASP A 76 28.80 -24.36 -5.71
C ASP A 76 28.67 -22.89 -6.17
N GLY A 77 29.33 -22.48 -7.24
CA GLY A 77 29.35 -21.07 -7.67
C GLY A 77 27.97 -20.48 -7.92
N LEU A 78 27.04 -21.26 -8.49
CA LEU A 78 25.65 -20.85 -8.67
C LEU A 78 24.91 -20.73 -7.33
N GLU A 79 25.20 -21.64 -6.39
CA GLU A 79 24.61 -21.62 -5.06
C GLU A 79 25.01 -20.36 -4.30
N VAL A 80 26.30 -20.04 -4.29
CA VAL A 80 26.85 -18.85 -3.63
C VAL A 80 26.24 -17.59 -4.22
N LEU A 81 26.19 -17.48 -5.55
CA LEU A 81 25.59 -16.32 -6.21
C LEU A 81 24.11 -16.15 -5.83
N VAL A 82 23.30 -17.20 -5.97
CA VAL A 82 21.86 -17.10 -5.71
C VAL A 82 21.58 -16.85 -4.22
N THR A 83 22.39 -17.39 -3.32
CA THR A 83 22.26 -17.15 -1.88
C THR A 83 22.49 -15.69 -1.53
N ASP A 84 23.60 -15.09 -1.98
CA ASP A 84 23.90 -13.67 -1.73
C ASP A 84 22.83 -12.75 -2.32
N VAL A 85 22.43 -13.02 -3.58
CA VAL A 85 21.35 -12.26 -4.25
C VAL A 85 20.04 -12.37 -3.49
N SER A 86 19.69 -13.54 -2.97
CA SER A 86 18.46 -13.69 -2.18
C SER A 86 18.55 -12.95 -0.84
N LEU A 87 19.71 -13.03 -0.16
CA LEU A 87 19.95 -12.34 1.11
C LEU A 87 19.96 -10.82 0.96
N HIS A 88 20.44 -10.31 -0.17
CA HIS A 88 20.34 -8.91 -0.55
C HIS A 88 18.87 -8.44 -0.56
N GLU A 89 17.99 -9.17 -1.24
CA GLU A 89 16.55 -8.83 -1.26
C GLU A 89 15.95 -8.83 0.16
N PHE A 90 16.36 -9.75 1.03
CA PHE A 90 15.90 -9.76 2.43
C PHE A 90 16.43 -8.61 3.27
N ALA A 91 17.65 -8.15 2.96
CA ALA A 91 18.28 -7.04 3.66
C ALA A 91 17.60 -5.70 3.38
N HIS A 92 16.80 -5.57 2.31
CA HIS A 92 15.93 -4.39 2.11
C HIS A 92 14.90 -4.24 3.24
N TRP A 93 14.49 -5.34 3.88
CA TRP A 93 13.51 -5.35 4.97
C TRP A 93 14.17 -5.46 6.34
N SER A 94 14.80 -6.59 6.65
CA SER A 94 15.49 -6.82 7.92
C SER A 94 16.30 -8.10 7.84
N LEU A 95 17.61 -8.02 7.99
CA LEU A 95 18.49 -9.19 8.04
C LEU A 95 19.29 -9.23 9.37
N PRO A 96 19.24 -10.31 10.18
CA PRO A 96 18.18 -11.32 10.16
C PRO A 96 16.82 -10.69 10.47
N HIS A 97 15.76 -11.49 10.41
CA HIS A 97 14.42 -11.05 10.76
C HIS A 97 14.39 -10.33 12.11
N SER A 98 13.52 -9.32 12.21
CA SER A 98 13.32 -8.52 13.44
C SER A 98 14.56 -7.78 13.96
N SER A 99 15.69 -7.80 13.25
CA SER A 99 16.89 -7.03 13.62
C SER A 99 16.67 -5.52 13.50
N LYS A 100 15.64 -5.10 12.75
CA LYS A 100 15.38 -3.71 12.35
C LYS A 100 16.47 -3.09 11.47
N LYS A 101 17.42 -3.92 11.01
CA LYS A 101 18.49 -3.57 10.08
C LYS A 101 18.11 -3.98 8.66
N GLY A 102 17.24 -3.20 8.06
CA GLY A 102 17.08 -3.19 6.61
C GLY A 102 17.04 -1.76 6.10
N CYS A 103 17.26 -1.58 4.81
CA CYS A 103 17.17 -0.28 4.15
C CYS A 103 16.52 -0.51 2.79
N PRO A 104 15.33 0.06 2.52
CA PRO A 104 14.68 1.11 3.28
C PRO A 104 13.89 0.65 4.51
N TYR A 105 13.77 -0.66 4.78
CA TYR A 105 12.95 -1.27 5.84
C TYR A 105 11.43 -1.14 5.66
N ASP A 106 10.93 0.04 5.27
CA ASP A 106 9.52 0.34 5.02
C ASP A 106 9.37 1.40 3.90
N LEU A 107 8.15 1.61 3.41
CA LEU A 107 7.90 2.55 2.31
C LEU A 107 8.06 4.01 2.73
N TYR A 108 7.81 4.31 4.00
CA TYR A 108 7.97 5.64 4.56
C TYR A 108 9.43 6.11 4.48
N ASN A 109 10.39 5.26 4.85
CA ASN A 109 11.80 5.59 4.75
C ASN A 109 12.29 5.63 3.30
N HIS A 110 11.80 4.74 2.43
CA HIS A 110 12.11 4.80 0.99
C HIS A 110 11.66 6.12 0.38
N ASP A 111 10.44 6.58 0.70
CA ASP A 111 9.91 7.85 0.21
C ASP A 111 10.78 9.05 0.61
N LYS A 112 11.32 9.06 1.84
CA LYS A 112 12.25 10.10 2.30
C LYS A 112 13.59 10.07 1.57
N ILE A 113 14.13 8.87 1.36
CA ILE A 113 15.35 8.68 0.57
C ILE A 113 15.14 9.23 -0.85
N LEU A 114 14.04 8.84 -1.49
CA LEU A 114 13.70 9.25 -2.84
C LEU A 114 13.48 10.77 -2.96
N GLU A 115 12.80 11.39 -2.00
CA GLU A 115 12.58 12.85 -1.95
C GLU A 115 13.91 13.63 -1.89
N GLU A 116 14.82 13.22 -1.01
CA GLU A 116 16.12 13.88 -0.88
C GLU A 116 17.01 13.69 -2.11
N ILE A 117 16.93 12.52 -2.75
CA ILE A 117 17.64 12.26 -4.00
C ILE A 117 17.09 13.14 -5.13
N LYS A 118 15.76 13.26 -5.28
CA LYS A 118 15.15 14.16 -6.28
C LYS A 118 15.52 15.61 -6.03
N THR A 119 15.67 16.01 -4.77
CA THR A 119 16.08 17.36 -4.38
C THR A 119 17.56 17.62 -4.69
N ALA A 120 18.43 16.63 -4.48
CA ALA A 120 19.87 16.74 -4.74
C ALA A 120 20.24 16.67 -6.23
N LEU A 121 19.47 15.94 -7.03
CA LEU A 121 19.74 15.76 -8.45
C LEU A 121 19.42 17.02 -9.26
N PRO A 122 20.29 17.40 -10.23
CA PRO A 122 19.97 18.45 -11.20
C PRO A 122 18.70 18.14 -12.00
N GLU A 123 17.98 19.17 -12.47
CA GLU A 123 16.69 19.02 -13.16
C GLU A 123 16.74 18.00 -14.31
N GLY A 124 17.78 18.06 -15.16
CA GLY A 124 17.97 17.14 -16.27
C GLY A 124 18.30 15.68 -15.90
N LYS A 125 18.47 15.38 -14.60
CA LYS A 125 18.84 14.06 -14.07
C LYS A 125 17.82 13.50 -13.09
N LYS A 126 16.73 14.22 -12.79
CA LYS A 126 15.69 13.78 -11.84
C LYS A 126 14.97 12.50 -12.26
N ASN A 127 14.92 12.19 -13.56
CA ASN A 127 14.44 10.93 -14.10
C ASN A 127 15.27 9.70 -13.64
N HIS A 128 16.48 9.90 -13.12
CA HIS A 128 17.31 8.83 -12.56
C HIS A 128 17.10 8.63 -11.06
N ALA A 129 16.23 9.40 -10.40
CA ALA A 129 16.11 9.39 -8.94
C ALA A 129 15.81 8.01 -8.34
N GLU A 130 14.92 7.22 -8.96
CA GLU A 130 14.61 5.86 -8.48
C GLU A 130 15.82 4.93 -8.58
N TYR A 131 16.58 5.03 -9.67
CA TYR A 131 17.81 4.25 -9.84
C TYR A 131 18.87 4.63 -8.80
N VAL A 132 19.03 5.94 -8.53
CA VAL A 132 19.97 6.44 -7.52
C VAL A 132 19.52 6.06 -6.11
N ALA A 133 18.20 6.05 -5.83
CA ALA A 133 17.64 5.59 -4.56
C ALA A 133 17.94 4.12 -4.31
N ASN A 134 17.70 3.25 -5.30
CA ASN A 134 18.04 1.84 -5.21
C ASN A 134 19.56 1.65 -5.01
N ALA A 135 20.41 2.42 -5.71
CA ALA A 135 21.86 2.33 -5.55
C ALA A 135 22.32 2.73 -4.14
N PHE A 136 21.68 3.74 -3.54
CA PHE A 136 21.94 4.17 -2.17
C PHE A 136 21.52 3.10 -1.16
N GLU A 137 20.31 2.54 -1.31
CA GLU A 137 19.80 1.47 -0.46
C GLU A 137 20.70 0.23 -0.53
N ASP A 138 21.08 -0.18 -1.74
CA ASP A 138 21.98 -1.31 -2.00
C ASP A 138 23.37 -1.11 -1.36
N MET A 139 23.90 0.10 -1.39
CA MET A 139 25.17 0.45 -0.72
C MET A 139 25.09 0.21 0.80
N ILE A 140 23.92 0.41 1.41
CA ILE A 140 23.70 0.17 2.85
C ILE A 140 23.52 -1.33 3.14
N ILE A 141 22.77 -2.05 2.30
CA ILE A 141 22.41 -3.44 2.58
C ILE A 141 23.47 -4.48 2.19
N ASN A 142 24.30 -4.24 1.18
CA ASN A 142 25.32 -5.21 0.77
C ASN A 142 26.35 -5.52 1.88
N PRO A 143 26.87 -4.53 2.64
CA PRO A 143 27.70 -4.80 3.80
C PRO A 143 26.98 -5.65 4.86
N ARG A 144 25.64 -5.50 4.99
CA ARG A 144 24.84 -6.26 5.94
C ARG A 144 24.73 -7.73 5.56
N VAL A 145 24.58 -8.02 4.26
CA VAL A 145 24.64 -9.39 3.73
C VAL A 145 25.97 -10.03 4.07
N ARG A 146 27.10 -9.33 3.83
CA ARG A 146 28.42 -9.82 4.23
C ARG A 146 28.52 -10.06 5.73
N GLU A 147 28.11 -9.11 6.57
CA GLU A 147 28.18 -9.27 8.04
C GLU A 147 27.41 -10.52 8.50
N TYR A 148 26.25 -10.79 7.90
CA TYR A 148 25.42 -11.93 8.25
C TYR A 148 25.97 -13.27 7.75
N GLN A 149 26.43 -13.32 6.49
CA GLN A 149 26.84 -14.55 5.83
C GLN A 149 28.34 -14.87 6.01
N GLY A 150 29.15 -13.86 6.37
CA GLY A 150 30.61 -13.94 6.43
C GLY A 150 31.30 -13.78 5.07
N SER A 151 30.55 -13.70 3.98
CA SER A 151 31.05 -13.50 2.61
C SER A 151 30.02 -12.74 1.77
N ALA A 152 30.50 -12.10 0.70
CA ALA A 152 29.67 -11.48 -0.34
C ALA A 152 30.14 -11.87 -1.76
N SER A 153 30.83 -13.01 -1.88
CA SER A 153 31.43 -13.45 -3.15
C SER A 153 30.40 -13.70 -4.25
N GLY A 154 29.17 -14.07 -3.91
CA GLY A 154 28.09 -14.20 -4.86
C GLY A 154 27.70 -12.86 -5.50
N GLN A 155 27.64 -11.79 -4.69
CA GLN A 155 27.43 -10.44 -5.19
C GLN A 155 28.59 -9.96 -6.09
N ILE A 156 29.84 -10.29 -5.73
CA ILE A 156 31.01 -9.98 -6.57
C ILE A 156 30.94 -10.71 -7.91
N LEU A 157 30.57 -11.99 -7.92
CA LEU A 157 30.35 -12.76 -9.15
C LEU A 157 29.19 -12.19 -9.97
N PHE A 158 28.15 -11.67 -9.33
CA PHE A 158 27.06 -10.98 -10.02
C PHE A 158 27.56 -9.74 -10.77
N TRP A 159 28.28 -8.83 -10.10
CA TRP A 159 28.86 -7.64 -10.75
C TRP A 159 29.87 -7.99 -11.85
N ASP A 160 30.65 -9.05 -11.67
CA ASP A 160 31.56 -9.53 -12.72
C ASP A 160 30.81 -9.98 -13.98
N ASN A 161 29.65 -10.63 -13.80
CA ASN A 161 28.80 -11.07 -14.90
C ASN A 161 28.10 -9.89 -15.60
N GLU A 162 27.71 -8.83 -14.89
CA GLU A 162 27.19 -7.60 -15.50
C GLU A 162 28.27 -6.94 -16.38
N GLY A 163 29.52 -6.88 -15.91
CA GLY A 163 30.64 -6.37 -16.70
C GLY A 163 30.95 -7.22 -17.94
N HIS A 164 30.75 -8.55 -17.85
CA HIS A 164 30.83 -9.43 -19.00
C HIS A 164 29.68 -9.24 -20.00
N SER A 165 28.46 -9.01 -19.51
CA SER A 165 27.29 -8.72 -20.33
C SER A 165 27.47 -7.43 -21.14
N LEU A 166 28.00 -6.37 -20.52
CA LEU A 166 28.32 -5.12 -21.21
C LEU A 166 29.32 -5.30 -22.37
N LYS A 167 30.35 -6.12 -22.17
CA LYS A 167 31.33 -6.44 -23.23
C LYS A 167 30.68 -7.12 -24.43
N GLN A 168 29.68 -7.95 -24.20
CA GLN A 168 28.89 -8.55 -25.29
C GLN A 168 28.03 -7.52 -26.04
N GLN A 169 27.70 -6.41 -25.38
CA GLN A 169 26.96 -5.28 -25.95
C GLN A 169 27.87 -4.19 -26.56
N GLY A 170 29.18 -4.42 -26.60
CA GLY A 170 30.17 -3.50 -27.18
C GLY A 170 30.78 -2.48 -26.23
N GLU A 171 30.45 -2.52 -24.93
CA GLU A 171 31.00 -1.63 -23.92
C GLU A 171 32.17 -2.31 -23.18
N ASN A 172 33.32 -1.63 -23.11
CA ASN A 172 34.54 -2.24 -22.54
C ASN A 172 34.67 -2.10 -21.02
N SER A 173 33.88 -1.21 -20.42
CA SER A 173 33.92 -0.88 -19.00
C SER A 173 32.51 -0.61 -18.47
N PHE A 174 32.39 -0.58 -17.14
CA PHE A 174 31.23 -0.05 -16.46
C PHE A 174 30.97 1.41 -16.84
N THR A 175 29.72 1.81 -16.76
CA THR A 175 29.29 3.20 -16.79
C THR A 175 29.84 3.94 -15.57
N PRO A 176 30.13 5.25 -15.67
CA PRO A 176 30.79 5.98 -14.59
C PRO A 176 30.05 5.88 -13.24
N PHE A 177 28.73 6.01 -13.24
CA PHE A 177 27.93 5.88 -12.02
C PHE A 177 27.99 4.46 -11.44
N TYR A 178 27.84 3.43 -12.28
CA TYR A 178 27.87 2.04 -11.82
C TYR A 178 29.25 1.66 -11.25
N GLU A 179 30.32 2.14 -11.89
CA GLU A 179 31.68 1.97 -11.38
C GLU A 179 31.85 2.61 -9.99
N ALA A 180 31.33 3.84 -9.80
CA ALA A 180 31.35 4.50 -8.50
C ALA A 180 30.58 3.70 -7.43
N PHE A 181 29.38 3.22 -7.77
CA PHE A 181 28.57 2.36 -6.90
C PHE A 181 29.33 1.09 -6.49
N VAL A 182 29.94 0.38 -7.43
CA VAL A 182 30.75 -0.83 -7.14
C VAL A 182 31.94 -0.49 -6.26
N LYS A 183 32.67 0.61 -6.56
CA LYS A 183 33.82 1.05 -5.75
C LYS A 183 33.44 1.41 -4.32
N LEU A 184 32.30 2.08 -4.10
CA LEU A 184 31.78 2.40 -2.77
C LEU A 184 31.44 1.14 -1.97
N ASN A 185 30.79 0.16 -2.60
CA ASN A 185 30.52 -1.13 -1.97
C ASN A 185 31.82 -1.88 -1.61
N LEU A 186 32.80 -1.92 -2.51
CA LEU A 186 34.09 -2.56 -2.26
C LEU A 186 34.94 -1.83 -1.21
N HIS A 187 34.76 -0.51 -1.06
CA HIS A 187 35.34 0.23 0.07
C HIS A 187 34.74 -0.26 1.39
N LEU A 188 33.41 -0.39 1.44
CA LEU A 188 32.71 -0.83 2.63
C LEU A 188 33.03 -2.27 3.02
N PHE A 189 33.18 -3.21 2.07
CA PHE A 189 33.27 -4.62 2.46
C PHE A 189 34.18 -5.51 1.60
N GLY A 190 34.73 -4.99 0.51
CA GLY A 190 35.47 -5.77 -0.48
C GLY A 190 36.94 -5.98 -0.12
N ASP A 191 37.44 -7.20 -0.32
CA ASP A 191 38.86 -7.51 -0.12
C ASP A 191 39.71 -7.33 -1.40
N SER A 192 41.00 -7.64 -1.30
CA SER A 192 41.94 -7.51 -2.41
C SER A 192 41.63 -8.42 -3.60
N LEU A 193 41.04 -9.60 -3.36
CA LEU A 193 40.64 -10.54 -4.41
C LEU A 193 39.39 -10.04 -5.14
N ASP A 194 38.43 -9.49 -4.40
CA ASP A 194 37.20 -8.89 -4.94
C ASP A 194 37.54 -7.71 -5.84
N LYS A 195 38.37 -6.78 -5.32
CA LYS A 195 38.90 -5.62 -6.06
C LYS A 195 39.64 -6.08 -7.32
N SER A 196 40.46 -7.12 -7.24
CA SER A 196 41.21 -7.64 -8.39
C SER A 196 40.33 -8.25 -9.48
N LEU A 197 39.23 -8.93 -9.13
CA LEU A 197 38.33 -9.54 -10.11
C LEU A 197 37.60 -8.45 -10.91
N LEU A 198 37.11 -7.42 -10.23
CA LEU A 198 36.26 -6.37 -10.83
C LEU A 198 37.04 -5.26 -11.52
N LYS A 199 38.30 -5.01 -11.14
CA LYS A 199 39.14 -3.94 -11.74
C LYS A 199 39.24 -3.99 -13.27
N LYS A 200 39.10 -5.18 -13.87
CA LYS A 200 39.14 -5.38 -15.34
C LYS A 200 37.94 -4.76 -16.09
N HIS A 201 36.93 -4.31 -15.36
CA HIS A 201 35.73 -3.67 -15.90
C HIS A 201 35.71 -2.16 -15.61
N TYR A 202 36.71 -1.61 -14.92
CA TYR A 202 36.77 -0.19 -14.62
C TYR A 202 37.25 0.61 -15.83
N SER A 203 36.62 1.77 -16.03
CA SER A 203 37.05 2.80 -16.98
C SER A 203 38.35 3.46 -16.54
N ASN A 204 38.61 3.52 -15.21
CA ASN A 204 39.70 4.28 -14.60
C ASN A 204 39.63 5.79 -14.90
N ASP A 205 38.42 6.33 -15.04
CA ASP A 205 38.20 7.77 -15.14
C ASP A 205 38.42 8.45 -13.78
N GLU A 206 39.28 9.46 -13.73
CA GLU A 206 39.61 10.23 -12.53
C GLU A 206 38.36 10.91 -11.92
N LYS A 207 37.35 11.23 -12.74
CA LYS A 207 36.09 11.78 -12.25
C LYS A 207 35.35 10.80 -11.34
N VAL A 208 35.38 9.51 -11.69
CA VAL A 208 34.77 8.44 -10.88
C VAL A 208 35.49 8.34 -9.55
N ASP A 209 36.83 8.30 -9.57
CA ASP A 209 37.64 8.19 -8.34
C ASP A 209 37.46 9.39 -7.42
N ASN A 210 37.40 10.61 -7.96
CA ASN A 210 37.13 11.81 -7.18
C ASN A 210 35.73 11.82 -6.56
N ALA A 211 34.70 11.39 -7.29
CA ALA A 211 33.34 11.29 -6.77
C ALA A 211 33.22 10.24 -5.66
N VAL A 212 33.86 9.08 -5.83
CA VAL A 212 33.92 8.02 -4.80
C VAL A 212 34.60 8.52 -3.54
N ARG A 213 35.80 9.11 -3.66
CA ARG A 213 36.56 9.64 -2.54
C ARG A 213 35.78 10.71 -1.78
N LYS A 214 35.20 11.67 -2.50
CA LYS A 214 34.38 12.73 -1.91
C LYS A 214 33.16 12.16 -1.15
N THR A 215 32.51 11.14 -1.72
CA THR A 215 31.37 10.46 -1.08
C THR A 215 31.80 9.75 0.21
N ILE A 216 32.94 9.05 0.19
CA ILE A 216 33.50 8.39 1.38
C ILE A 216 33.82 9.43 2.47
N GLU A 217 34.47 10.53 2.11
CA GLU A 217 34.86 11.61 3.03
C GLU A 217 33.63 12.28 3.66
N GLU A 218 32.66 12.73 2.86
CA GLU A 218 31.48 13.47 3.36
C GLU A 218 30.50 12.58 4.15
N LEU A 219 30.38 11.30 3.81
CA LEU A 219 29.56 10.33 4.55
C LEU A 219 30.31 9.65 5.70
N SER A 220 31.62 9.89 5.83
CA SER A 220 32.49 9.20 6.80
C SER A 220 32.38 7.67 6.71
N LEU A 221 32.38 7.13 5.48
CA LEU A 221 32.22 5.69 5.27
C LEU A 221 33.48 4.93 5.73
N PRO A 222 33.35 3.94 6.62
CA PRO A 222 34.48 3.11 7.04
C PRO A 222 34.99 2.24 5.87
N GLU A 223 36.29 1.98 5.86
CA GLU A 223 36.84 0.89 5.04
C GLU A 223 36.64 -0.45 5.75
N ASP A 224 36.22 -1.48 5.02
CA ASP A 224 36.05 -2.85 5.51
C ASP A 224 35.20 -2.98 6.81
N ILE A 225 33.99 -2.43 6.76
CA ILE A 225 33.04 -2.43 7.87
C ILE A 225 32.71 -3.87 8.32
N GLN A 226 32.99 -4.14 9.60
CA GLN A 226 32.64 -5.41 10.26
C GLN A 226 31.30 -5.31 11.01
N ASN A 227 30.93 -4.11 11.46
CA ASN A 227 29.68 -3.85 12.17
C ASN A 227 28.89 -2.75 11.45
N THR A 228 27.77 -3.12 10.85
CA THR A 228 26.97 -2.20 10.04
C THR A 228 26.06 -1.26 10.82
N ASN A 229 26.05 -1.29 12.16
CA ASN A 229 25.13 -0.49 13.00
C ASN A 229 25.04 0.99 12.58
N GLN A 230 26.17 1.61 12.26
CA GLN A 230 26.22 3.03 11.87
C GLN A 230 25.53 3.32 10.54
N LEU A 231 25.40 2.35 9.63
CA LEU A 231 24.69 2.52 8.35
C LEU A 231 23.16 2.41 8.50
N PHE A 232 22.67 1.86 9.62
CA PHE A 232 21.24 1.63 9.87
C PHE A 232 20.62 2.66 10.82
N VAL A 233 21.24 3.84 10.97
CA VAL A 233 20.66 4.98 11.69
C VAL A 233 19.65 5.67 10.77
N LYS A 234 18.41 5.20 10.77
CA LYS A 234 17.36 5.60 9.81
C LYS A 234 17.15 7.12 9.69
N SER A 235 17.28 7.85 10.80
CA SER A 235 17.15 9.31 10.82
C SER A 235 18.24 10.04 10.02
N GLN A 236 19.36 9.38 9.71
CA GLN A 236 20.46 9.93 8.92
C GLN A 236 20.31 9.63 7.42
N TRP A 237 19.52 8.62 7.04
CA TRP A 237 19.37 8.22 5.64
C TRP A 237 18.98 9.35 4.68
N PRO A 238 18.06 10.28 5.02
CA PRO A 238 17.73 11.39 4.13
C PRO A 238 18.97 12.23 3.78
N GLN A 239 19.76 12.62 4.80
CA GLN A 239 21.00 13.39 4.61
C GLN A 239 22.05 12.58 3.82
N MET A 240 22.21 11.30 4.15
CA MET A 240 23.16 10.44 3.45
C MET A 240 22.80 10.26 1.98
N ALA A 241 21.52 10.06 1.67
CA ALA A 241 20.99 9.93 0.32
C ALA A 241 21.20 11.23 -0.48
N GLN A 242 20.98 12.38 0.14
CA GLN A 242 21.23 13.69 -0.45
C GLN A 242 22.71 13.86 -0.84
N ILE A 243 23.64 13.54 0.08
CA ILE A 243 25.09 13.63 -0.17
C ILE A 243 25.51 12.65 -1.26
N PHE A 244 25.03 11.41 -1.21
CA PHE A 244 25.29 10.38 -2.21
C PHE A 244 24.86 10.83 -3.60
N ALA A 245 23.61 11.26 -3.76
CA ALA A 245 23.08 11.73 -5.04
C ALA A 245 23.83 12.97 -5.56
N LYS A 246 24.12 13.95 -4.68
CA LYS A 246 24.87 15.16 -5.04
C LYS A 246 26.27 14.83 -5.57
N ASN A 247 26.98 13.91 -4.92
CA ASN A 247 28.36 13.60 -5.28
C ASN A 247 28.48 12.71 -6.52
N LEU A 248 27.45 11.91 -6.82
CA LEU A 248 27.44 11.03 -7.99
C LEU A 248 26.66 11.59 -9.19
N ALA A 249 25.98 12.73 -9.03
CA ALA A 249 25.13 13.32 -10.07
C ALA A 249 25.86 13.50 -11.42
N ASP A 250 27.11 13.96 -11.41
CA ASP A 250 27.92 14.21 -12.61
C ASP A 250 28.31 12.93 -13.36
N LEU A 251 28.13 11.76 -12.75
CA LEU A 251 28.41 10.46 -13.38
C LEU A 251 27.21 9.89 -14.13
N LEU A 252 26.04 10.53 -14.06
CA LEU A 252 24.79 10.13 -14.72
C LEU A 252 24.65 10.63 -16.16
N GLU A 253 25.71 11.16 -16.78
CA GLU A 253 25.68 11.62 -18.19
C GLU A 253 25.39 10.48 -19.18
N LYS A 254 25.71 9.25 -18.79
CA LYS A 254 25.31 8.04 -19.50
C LYS A 254 24.28 7.31 -18.66
N THR A 255 23.12 7.00 -19.26
CA THR A 255 22.14 6.12 -18.62
C THR A 255 22.81 4.78 -18.27
N PRO A 256 22.83 4.40 -16.98
CA PRO A 256 23.36 3.11 -16.56
C PRO A 256 22.63 1.98 -17.28
N ARG A 257 23.38 1.02 -17.82
CA ARG A 257 22.82 -0.16 -18.52
C ARG A 257 22.96 -1.43 -17.68
N GLU A 258 23.82 -1.37 -16.68
CA GLU A 258 24.03 -2.43 -15.71
C GLU A 258 22.94 -2.45 -14.66
N ARG A 259 22.76 -3.61 -14.05
CA ARG A 259 21.82 -3.78 -12.94
C ARG A 259 22.58 -3.74 -11.62
N LEU A 260 22.09 -2.94 -10.67
CA LEU A 260 22.68 -2.75 -9.34
C LEU A 260 22.71 -4.08 -8.56
N SER A 261 21.60 -4.81 -8.67
CA SER A 261 21.39 -6.15 -8.16
C SER A 261 20.75 -7.02 -9.26
N ALA A 262 20.41 -8.28 -8.95
CA ALA A 262 19.74 -9.16 -9.91
C ALA A 262 18.36 -8.64 -10.34
N TYR A 263 17.86 -7.57 -9.74
CA TYR A 263 16.65 -6.88 -10.15
C TYR A 263 16.69 -6.34 -11.60
N SER A 264 15.56 -6.36 -12.32
CA SER A 264 15.42 -5.80 -13.67
C SER A 264 15.00 -4.34 -13.63
N ASN A 265 15.89 -3.39 -13.92
CA ASN A 265 15.45 -2.02 -14.21
C ASN A 265 14.42 -2.05 -15.36
N PRO A 266 13.32 -1.27 -15.27
CA PRO A 266 12.50 -1.00 -16.43
C PRO A 266 13.41 -0.33 -17.47
N GLU A 267 13.69 -1.02 -18.57
CA GLU A 267 14.38 -0.39 -19.68
C GLU A 267 13.52 0.80 -20.12
N SER A 268 14.12 1.99 -20.17
CA SER A 268 13.58 3.13 -20.88
C SER A 268 13.53 2.79 -22.38
N GLY A 269 12.47 2.11 -22.81
CA GLY A 269 12.37 1.60 -24.17
C GLY A 269 10.99 1.02 -24.52
N THR A 270 10.14 1.86 -25.10
CA THR A 270 8.91 1.58 -25.88
C THR A 270 7.77 0.76 -25.22
N PRO A 271 6.54 1.30 -25.20
CA PRO A 271 5.37 0.67 -24.57
C PRO A 271 4.71 -0.36 -25.51
N ASN A 272 5.38 -1.46 -25.80
CA ASN A 272 4.77 -2.58 -26.54
C ASN A 272 5.43 -3.90 -26.16
N GLN A 273 4.91 -4.55 -25.12
CA GLN A 273 4.67 -6.00 -25.04
C GLN A 273 3.99 -6.34 -23.70
N ASP A 274 2.96 -7.19 -23.77
CA ASP A 274 1.92 -7.53 -22.77
C ASP A 274 2.39 -8.26 -21.49
N SER A 275 3.54 -7.90 -20.93
CA SER A 275 3.98 -8.36 -19.62
C SER A 275 4.42 -7.16 -18.78
N PRO A 276 3.74 -6.83 -17.67
CA PRO A 276 4.16 -5.73 -16.81
C PRO A 276 5.61 -5.99 -16.36
N GLN A 277 6.53 -5.16 -16.82
CA GLN A 277 7.91 -5.17 -16.35
C GLN A 277 7.89 -4.82 -14.87
N SER A 278 8.23 -5.79 -14.02
CA SER A 278 8.22 -5.62 -12.57
C SER A 278 9.24 -4.56 -12.14
N GLY A 279 8.75 -3.42 -11.68
CA GLY A 279 9.44 -2.38 -10.91
C GLY A 279 10.08 -2.92 -9.61
N ASN A 280 10.93 -2.13 -8.94
CA ASN A 280 11.44 -2.51 -7.60
C ASN A 280 10.18 -2.73 -6.75
N GLY A 281 10.01 -3.90 -6.13
CA GLY A 281 8.80 -4.23 -5.37
C GLY A 281 8.46 -3.17 -4.32
N VAL A 282 9.45 -2.43 -3.82
CA VAL A 282 9.26 -1.24 -2.97
C VAL A 282 8.59 -0.10 -3.75
N SER A 283 9.18 0.35 -4.86
CA SER A 283 8.64 1.43 -5.71
C SER A 283 7.29 1.09 -6.34
N GLU A 284 7.07 -0.16 -6.77
CA GLU A 284 5.76 -0.62 -7.23
C GLU A 284 4.71 -0.50 -6.12
N ARG A 285 5.08 -0.93 -4.90
CA ARG A 285 4.17 -0.89 -3.76
C ARG A 285 3.85 0.55 -3.35
N MET A 286 4.77 1.50 -3.47
CA MET A 286 4.48 2.92 -3.24
C MET A 286 3.31 3.43 -4.09
N ASN A 287 3.19 2.95 -5.34
CA ASN A 287 2.14 3.35 -6.25
C ASN A 287 0.77 2.72 -5.93
N THR A 288 0.74 1.72 -5.04
CA THR A 288 -0.51 1.07 -4.60
C THR A 288 -1.21 1.89 -3.52
N GLY A 289 -2.54 1.71 -3.39
CA GLY A 289 -3.31 2.36 -2.31
C GLY A 289 -2.77 2.04 -0.91
N LYS A 290 -2.31 0.80 -0.67
CA LYS A 290 -1.69 0.42 0.62
C LYS A 290 -0.36 1.12 0.86
N GLY A 291 0.47 1.30 -0.17
CA GLY A 291 1.73 2.00 -0.04
C GLY A 291 1.54 3.49 0.26
N LYS A 292 0.57 4.12 -0.41
CA LYS A 292 0.17 5.51 -0.12
C LYS A 292 -0.35 5.67 1.31
N GLU A 293 -1.13 4.71 1.82
CA GLU A 293 -1.56 4.67 3.23
C GLU A 293 -0.36 4.60 4.20
N GLU A 294 0.60 3.69 3.96
CA GLU A 294 1.80 3.52 4.79
C GLU A 294 2.66 4.79 4.85
N ILE A 295 2.93 5.42 3.68
CA ILE A 295 3.71 6.65 3.58
C ILE A 295 3.00 7.82 4.27
N SER A 296 1.69 7.97 4.01
CA SER A 296 0.90 9.08 4.55
C SER A 296 0.80 9.00 6.08
N LEU A 297 0.55 7.81 6.62
CA LEU A 297 0.51 7.58 8.06
C LEU A 297 1.88 7.82 8.71
N GLY A 298 2.96 7.26 8.13
CA GLY A 298 4.32 7.40 8.68
C GLY A 298 4.78 8.86 8.75
N ARG A 299 4.48 9.66 7.72
CA ARG A 299 4.75 11.12 7.72
C ARG A 299 3.90 11.87 8.73
N TYR A 300 2.61 11.54 8.83
CA TYR A 300 1.72 12.15 9.80
C TYR A 300 2.17 11.90 11.25
N GLU A 301 2.43 10.63 11.61
CA GLU A 301 2.90 10.24 12.95
C GLU A 301 4.26 10.86 13.31
N SER A 302 5.13 11.02 12.31
CA SER A 302 6.44 11.66 12.46
C SER A 302 6.39 13.19 12.47
N LYS A 303 5.20 13.80 12.37
CA LYS A 303 4.97 15.26 12.29
C LYS A 303 5.71 15.92 11.12
N GLU A 304 5.83 15.21 10.02
CA GLU A 304 6.48 15.68 8.81
C GLU A 304 5.47 16.30 7.84
N LYS A 305 6.00 16.92 6.78
CA LYS A 305 5.17 17.41 5.67
C LYS A 305 4.76 16.26 4.76
N GLN A 306 3.68 16.49 4.01
CA GLN A 306 3.27 15.62 2.92
C GLN A 306 4.44 15.34 1.96
N SER A 307 4.52 14.11 1.46
CA SER A 307 5.51 13.69 0.45
C SER A 307 5.36 14.53 -0.81
N SER A 308 6.48 14.96 -1.39
CA SER A 308 6.48 15.57 -2.73
C SER A 308 6.27 14.54 -3.85
N ASN A 309 6.34 13.23 -3.56
CA ASN A 309 6.22 12.15 -4.53
C ASN A 309 4.77 11.72 -4.78
N ILE A 310 3.82 12.16 -3.94
CA ILE A 310 2.41 11.75 -3.99
C ILE A 310 1.55 13.02 -4.02
N GLU A 311 0.46 13.02 -4.77
CA GLU A 311 -0.46 14.16 -4.77
C GLU A 311 -1.07 14.41 -3.38
N SER A 312 -1.23 15.68 -3.01
CA SER A 312 -1.77 16.08 -1.70
C SER A 312 -3.14 15.43 -1.40
N PHE A 313 -4.02 15.39 -2.41
CA PHE A 313 -5.33 14.74 -2.29
C PHE A 313 -5.20 13.25 -1.93
N GLU A 314 -4.33 12.53 -2.62
CA GLU A 314 -4.16 11.08 -2.40
C GLU A 314 -3.62 10.78 -1.01
N GLN A 315 -2.71 11.63 -0.52
CA GLN A 315 -2.14 11.50 0.83
C GLN A 315 -3.18 11.76 1.92
N LEU A 316 -3.95 12.85 1.78
CA LEU A 316 -5.03 13.16 2.73
C LEU A 316 -6.12 12.09 2.71
N ASN A 317 -6.55 11.65 1.52
CA ASN A 317 -7.53 10.58 1.38
C ASN A 317 -7.04 9.28 2.04
N SER A 318 -5.80 8.88 1.78
CA SER A 318 -5.20 7.68 2.39
C SER A 318 -5.09 7.79 3.91
N LEU A 319 -4.68 8.95 4.42
CA LEU A 319 -4.60 9.22 5.85
C LEU A 319 -5.99 9.12 6.52
N TYR A 320 -6.99 9.85 6.03
CA TYR A 320 -8.32 9.86 6.63
C TYR A 320 -9.01 8.49 6.56
N ARG A 321 -8.84 7.73 5.47
CA ARG A 321 -9.31 6.34 5.40
C ARG A 321 -8.67 5.46 6.47
N THR A 322 -7.39 5.68 6.76
CA THR A 322 -6.66 4.92 7.77
C THR A 322 -7.11 5.32 9.18
N LEU A 323 -7.18 6.62 9.48
CA LEU A 323 -7.63 7.12 10.78
C LEU A 323 -9.08 6.70 11.07
N ALA A 324 -9.97 6.76 10.09
CA ALA A 324 -11.38 6.36 10.25
C ALA A 324 -11.58 4.87 10.55
N ARG A 325 -10.61 4.00 10.26
CA ARG A 325 -10.65 2.58 10.67
C ARG A 325 -10.52 2.39 12.18
N SER A 326 -9.98 3.38 12.89
CA SER A 326 -9.85 3.35 14.36
C SER A 326 -11.14 3.71 15.09
N ILE A 327 -12.14 4.28 14.38
CA ILE A 327 -13.44 4.61 14.97
C ILE A 327 -14.22 3.30 15.20
N PRO A 328 -14.63 2.99 16.44
CA PRO A 328 -15.39 1.77 16.73
C PRO A 328 -16.69 1.72 15.93
N ILE A 329 -16.90 0.62 15.21
CA ILE A 329 -18.12 0.38 14.42
C ILE A 329 -18.76 -0.92 14.87
N GLU A 330 -20.03 -0.86 15.26
CA GLU A 330 -20.86 -2.04 15.47
C GLU A 330 -21.45 -2.49 14.13
N ILE A 331 -21.04 -3.68 13.66
CA ILE A 331 -21.58 -4.30 12.45
C ILE A 331 -22.70 -5.26 12.82
N GLU A 332 -23.85 -5.15 12.16
CA GLU A 332 -24.96 -6.09 12.32
C GLU A 332 -24.88 -7.14 11.21
N ASN A 333 -24.66 -8.40 11.58
CA ASN A 333 -24.69 -9.50 10.63
C ASN A 333 -26.07 -10.17 10.67
N PHE A 334 -26.97 -9.76 9.77
CA PHE A 334 -28.21 -10.50 9.55
C PHE A 334 -27.89 -11.81 8.82
N SER A 335 -27.96 -12.95 9.51
CA SER A 335 -27.87 -14.27 8.87
C SER A 335 -29.26 -14.89 8.78
N ARG A 336 -29.64 -15.36 7.59
CA ARG A 336 -30.76 -16.29 7.43
C ARG A 336 -30.21 -17.71 7.37
N GLU A 337 -30.73 -18.56 8.25
CA GLU A 337 -30.60 -20.01 8.13
C GLU A 337 -31.60 -20.48 7.08
N GLN A 338 -31.12 -21.22 6.10
CA GLN A 338 -31.96 -21.90 5.12
C GLN A 338 -31.55 -23.36 5.07
N SER A 339 -32.51 -24.26 5.28
CA SER A 339 -32.34 -25.68 5.06
C SER A 339 -32.31 -25.96 3.57
N LEU A 340 -31.19 -26.50 3.08
CA LEU A 340 -31.04 -26.95 1.69
C LEU A 340 -31.17 -28.47 1.66
N GLU A 341 -32.19 -28.96 0.94
CA GLU A 341 -32.36 -30.39 0.69
C GLU A 341 -31.46 -30.83 -0.47
N ILE A 342 -30.47 -31.65 -0.17
CA ILE A 342 -29.62 -32.28 -1.18
C ILE A 342 -30.13 -33.69 -1.40
N HIS A 343 -30.83 -33.89 -2.52
CA HIS A 343 -31.22 -35.21 -2.97
C HIS A 343 -30.01 -35.97 -3.52
N PRO A 344 -29.58 -37.08 -2.89
CA PRO A 344 -28.51 -37.89 -3.46
C PRO A 344 -28.96 -38.49 -4.81
N LEU A 345 -28.09 -38.42 -5.81
CA LEU A 345 -28.32 -39.04 -7.13
C LEU A 345 -28.19 -40.58 -7.08
N ASN A 346 -27.66 -41.11 -5.97
CA ASN A 346 -27.36 -42.51 -5.77
C ASN A 346 -28.50 -43.22 -5.03
N TYR A 347 -28.80 -44.43 -5.48
CA TYR A 347 -29.81 -45.30 -4.89
C TYR A 347 -29.13 -46.35 -4.01
N ARG A 348 -29.83 -46.86 -3.01
CA ARG A 348 -29.41 -48.05 -2.26
C ARG A 348 -30.29 -49.23 -2.63
N ALA A 349 -29.88 -50.43 -2.22
CA ALA A 349 -30.74 -51.60 -2.32
C ALA A 349 -31.96 -51.42 -1.39
N PHE A 350 -33.11 -51.91 -1.85
CA PHE A 350 -34.37 -51.91 -1.12
C PHE A 350 -34.28 -52.84 0.10
N ASP A 351 -34.67 -52.32 1.26
CA ASP A 351 -34.74 -53.06 2.51
C ASP A 351 -36.19 -53.38 2.84
N SER A 352 -36.56 -54.65 2.75
CA SER A 352 -37.93 -55.10 2.97
C SER A 352 -38.46 -54.89 4.39
N GLU A 353 -37.59 -54.65 5.38
CA GLU A 353 -38.00 -54.43 6.77
C GLU A 353 -38.33 -52.97 7.06
N SER A 354 -37.70 -52.03 6.35
CA SER A 354 -37.78 -50.59 6.66
C SER A 354 -38.35 -49.72 5.53
N ASP A 355 -38.39 -50.22 4.30
CA ASP A 355 -38.76 -49.44 3.12
C ASP A 355 -40.21 -49.64 2.65
N ASP A 356 -40.78 -48.57 2.10
CA ASP A 356 -42.09 -48.63 1.44
C ASP A 356 -41.93 -49.17 0.01
N ALA A 357 -42.41 -50.38 -0.24
CA ALA A 357 -42.36 -51.04 -1.54
C ALA A 357 -42.94 -50.19 -2.69
N ARG A 358 -43.82 -49.21 -2.41
CA ARG A 358 -44.38 -48.31 -3.44
C ARG A 358 -43.38 -47.27 -3.95
N LYS A 359 -42.28 -47.01 -3.22
CA LYS A 359 -41.26 -46.00 -3.56
C LYS A 359 -40.06 -46.57 -4.30
N ILE A 360 -40.03 -47.89 -4.56
CA ILE A 360 -38.99 -48.52 -5.37
C ILE A 360 -38.96 -47.91 -6.78
N LYS A 361 -37.76 -47.86 -7.37
CA LYS A 361 -37.60 -47.48 -8.78
C LYS A 361 -37.36 -48.74 -9.62
N PRO A 362 -38.39 -49.32 -10.24
CA PRO A 362 -38.29 -50.60 -10.93
C PRO A 362 -37.35 -50.57 -12.15
N SER A 363 -37.06 -49.38 -12.67
CA SER A 363 -36.10 -49.18 -13.77
C SER A 363 -34.63 -49.14 -13.34
N LYS A 364 -34.33 -49.27 -12.04
CA LYS A 364 -32.96 -49.23 -11.50
C LYS A 364 -32.71 -50.44 -10.60
N LEU A 365 -31.58 -51.09 -10.83
CA LEU A 365 -31.16 -52.29 -10.11
C LEU A 365 -29.83 -52.02 -9.40
N VAL A 366 -29.68 -52.55 -8.19
CA VAL A 366 -28.47 -52.45 -7.37
C VAL A 366 -27.95 -53.86 -7.13
N ILE A 367 -26.66 -54.07 -7.36
CA ILE A 367 -26.01 -55.37 -7.12
C ILE A 367 -25.53 -55.38 -5.66
N THR A 368 -26.00 -56.35 -4.89
CA THR A 368 -25.62 -56.59 -3.49
C THR A 368 -24.91 -57.94 -3.37
N SER A 369 -24.39 -58.26 -2.19
CA SER A 369 -23.82 -59.59 -1.92
C SER A 369 -24.86 -60.71 -1.93
N LYS A 370 -26.16 -60.38 -1.90
CA LYS A 370 -27.28 -61.34 -1.95
C LYS A 370 -27.87 -61.50 -3.36
N GLY A 371 -27.42 -60.69 -4.33
CA GLY A 371 -27.88 -60.76 -5.72
C GLY A 371 -28.25 -59.39 -6.28
N VAL A 372 -29.30 -59.35 -7.10
CA VAL A 372 -29.80 -58.12 -7.72
C VAL A 372 -31.07 -57.69 -7.01
N GLU A 373 -31.08 -56.46 -6.50
CA GLU A 373 -32.21 -55.89 -5.77
C GLU A 373 -32.71 -54.60 -6.44
N PHE A 374 -33.97 -54.23 -6.18
CA PHE A 374 -34.53 -52.98 -6.69
C PHE A 374 -33.92 -51.77 -5.98
N ALA A 375 -33.70 -50.70 -6.73
CA ALA A 375 -33.17 -49.45 -6.21
C ALA A 375 -34.21 -48.69 -5.38
N TYR A 376 -33.81 -48.24 -4.20
CA TYR A 376 -34.56 -47.35 -3.32
C TYR A 376 -33.83 -46.00 -3.18
N PRO A 377 -34.53 -44.85 -3.31
CA PRO A 377 -33.91 -43.54 -3.14
C PRO A 377 -33.34 -43.39 -1.72
N ARG A 378 -32.11 -42.90 -1.59
CA ARG A 378 -31.59 -42.53 -0.26
C ARG A 378 -32.29 -41.26 0.23
N ASP A 379 -32.44 -41.14 1.55
CA ASP A 379 -33.00 -39.93 2.17
C ASP A 379 -32.17 -38.70 1.78
N TYR A 380 -32.85 -37.55 1.71
CA TYR A 380 -32.18 -36.28 1.42
C TYR A 380 -31.30 -35.87 2.61
N LEU A 381 -30.15 -35.28 2.30
CA LEU A 381 -29.33 -34.64 3.31
C LEU A 381 -29.84 -33.22 3.48
N ILE A 382 -30.22 -32.85 4.70
CA ILE A 382 -30.50 -31.45 5.03
C ILE A 382 -29.18 -30.81 5.44
N ILE A 383 -28.74 -29.80 4.67
CA ILE A 383 -27.64 -28.95 5.09
C ILE A 383 -28.22 -27.61 5.53
N GLU A 384 -27.97 -27.25 6.78
CA GLU A 384 -28.28 -25.92 7.29
C GLU A 384 -27.23 -24.92 6.76
N ALA A 385 -27.62 -24.12 5.78
CA ALA A 385 -26.78 -23.08 5.22
C ALA A 385 -27.08 -21.74 5.89
N LYS A 386 -26.07 -21.16 6.55
CA LYS A 386 -26.14 -19.77 7.03
C LYS A 386 -25.72 -18.84 5.90
N SER A 387 -26.67 -18.07 5.39
CA SER A 387 -26.41 -17.02 4.40
C SER A 387 -26.47 -15.65 5.05
N LYS A 388 -25.49 -14.78 4.78
CA LYS A 388 -25.61 -13.36 5.16
C LYS A 388 -26.65 -12.71 4.25
N THR A 389 -27.68 -12.14 4.86
CA THR A 389 -28.70 -11.39 4.13
C THR A 389 -28.24 -9.95 4.06
N GLN A 390 -27.71 -9.53 2.91
CA GLN A 390 -27.37 -8.12 2.67
C GLN A 390 -28.60 -7.37 2.15
N ARG A 391 -28.87 -6.19 2.72
CA ARG A 391 -29.95 -5.33 2.23
C ARG A 391 -29.51 -4.61 0.96
N LYS A 392 -30.37 -4.59 -0.05
CA LYS A 392 -30.15 -3.85 -1.30
C LYS A 392 -30.62 -2.39 -1.25
N SER A 393 -31.42 -2.00 -0.26
CA SER A 393 -32.00 -0.66 -0.15
C SER A 393 -31.66 0.01 1.19
N PHE A 394 -30.85 1.05 1.12
CA PHE A 394 -30.66 2.05 2.17
C PHE A 394 -30.85 3.43 1.49
N PRO A 395 -31.36 4.47 2.16
CA PRO A 395 -31.44 5.80 1.57
C PRO A 395 -30.07 6.26 1.08
N ASN A 396 -30.04 7.13 0.08
CA ASN A 396 -28.76 7.71 -0.36
C ASN A 396 -28.12 8.46 0.79
N PHE A 397 -26.82 8.27 1.00
CA PHE A 397 -26.10 8.99 2.04
C PHE A 397 -25.72 10.38 1.50
N LYS A 398 -26.27 11.42 2.12
CA LYS A 398 -25.97 12.80 1.75
C LYS A 398 -25.54 13.57 3.00
N MET A 399 -24.25 13.86 3.09
CA MET A 399 -23.76 14.84 4.05
C MET A 399 -24.04 16.24 3.50
N LEU A 400 -25.23 16.76 3.79
CA LEU A 400 -25.77 17.94 3.09
C LEU A 400 -25.16 19.27 3.55
N ILE A 401 -24.58 19.35 4.73
CA ILE A 401 -24.20 20.64 5.34
C ILE A 401 -22.90 20.38 6.09
N LEU A 402 -21.77 20.43 5.40
CA LEU A 402 -20.47 20.52 6.06
C LEU A 402 -20.00 21.96 5.97
N ASP A 403 -20.03 22.64 7.11
CA ASP A 403 -19.47 23.98 7.24
C ASP A 403 -17.98 23.92 6.89
N ASN A 404 -17.55 24.72 5.92
CA ASN A 404 -16.16 24.88 5.56
C ASN A 404 -15.71 26.35 5.63
N SER A 405 -16.39 27.14 6.47
CA SER A 405 -16.05 28.53 6.80
C SER A 405 -14.75 28.63 7.59
N GLY A 406 -14.22 29.84 7.73
CA GLY A 406 -12.96 30.09 8.43
C GLY A 406 -12.93 29.61 9.89
N SER A 407 -14.07 29.60 10.59
CA SER A 407 -14.16 29.17 12.01
C SER A 407 -13.94 27.68 12.19
N MET A 408 -14.20 26.88 11.15
CA MET A 408 -13.95 25.43 11.16
C MET A 408 -12.46 25.05 11.18
N LYS A 409 -11.55 26.02 10.95
CA LYS A 409 -10.11 25.84 11.17
C LYS A 409 -9.72 25.84 12.63
N LEU A 410 -10.51 26.45 13.50
CA LEU A 410 -10.20 26.55 14.92
C LEU A 410 -10.35 25.19 15.61
N SER A 411 -9.81 25.09 16.81
CA SER A 411 -10.07 23.91 17.65
C SER A 411 -11.55 23.81 18.04
N PRO A 412 -12.03 22.64 18.49
CA PRO A 412 -13.36 22.50 19.07
C PRO A 412 -13.67 23.52 20.20
N GLU A 413 -12.64 23.99 20.90
CA GLU A 413 -12.74 24.97 22.00
C GLU A 413 -12.76 26.43 21.50
N ASN A 414 -12.77 26.67 20.18
CA ASN A 414 -12.71 27.98 19.53
C ASN A 414 -11.40 28.75 19.76
N ASP A 415 -10.28 28.06 19.94
CA ASP A 415 -8.96 28.68 20.06
C ASP A 415 -8.05 28.36 18.85
N ASN A 416 -6.86 28.95 18.85
CA ASN A 416 -5.85 28.75 17.81
C ASN A 416 -5.03 27.45 17.99
N ASN A 417 -5.42 26.56 18.92
CA ASN A 417 -4.77 25.27 19.10
C ASN A 417 -5.33 24.21 18.12
N PHE A 418 -5.32 24.54 16.83
CA PHE A 418 -5.81 23.65 15.76
C PHE A 418 -4.85 22.49 15.44
N GLY A 419 -3.77 22.32 16.21
CA GLY A 419 -2.82 21.21 16.07
C GLY A 419 -1.77 21.43 14.99
N SER A 420 -1.15 20.34 14.52
CA SER A 420 -0.08 20.38 13.52
C SER A 420 -0.64 20.59 12.12
N THR A 421 -0.12 21.60 11.42
CA THR A 421 -0.40 21.84 10.00
C THR A 421 0.65 21.27 9.06
N SER A 422 1.60 20.49 9.59
CA SER A 422 2.69 19.91 8.78
C SER A 422 2.13 19.02 7.66
N PHE A 423 1.20 18.14 8.02
CA PHE A 423 0.60 17.17 7.10
C PHE A 423 -0.86 17.53 6.73
N ILE A 424 -1.67 17.94 7.71
CA ILE A 424 -3.07 18.32 7.51
C ILE A 424 -3.13 19.84 7.39
N PRO A 425 -3.44 20.43 6.22
CA PRO A 425 -3.30 21.88 6.01
C PRO A 425 -4.11 22.77 6.97
N TRP A 426 -5.22 22.25 7.50
CA TRP A 426 -6.10 22.94 8.44
C TRP A 426 -5.88 22.53 9.90
N GLY A 427 -4.90 21.68 10.19
CA GLY A 427 -4.57 21.25 11.54
C GLY A 427 -5.30 19.99 11.97
N ASP A 428 -4.57 19.10 12.66
CA ASP A 428 -5.05 17.79 13.15
C ASP A 428 -5.83 17.86 14.47
N ASN A 429 -6.11 19.06 14.98
CA ASN A 429 -7.03 19.31 16.10
C ASN A 429 -8.09 20.37 15.73
N SER A 430 -8.35 20.58 14.44
CA SER A 430 -9.40 21.52 13.99
C SER A 430 -10.78 20.86 13.96
N LYS A 431 -11.85 21.67 14.07
CA LYS A 431 -13.23 21.18 13.89
C LYS A 431 -13.43 20.48 12.55
N TYR A 432 -12.83 21.03 11.49
CA TYR A 432 -12.90 20.43 10.16
C TYR A 432 -12.23 19.06 10.08
N HIS A 433 -11.10 18.87 10.78
CA HIS A 433 -10.46 17.55 10.90
C HIS A 433 -11.43 16.51 11.50
N TYR A 434 -12.09 16.83 12.60
CA TYR A 434 -13.05 15.93 13.25
C TYR A 434 -14.30 15.67 12.40
N ALA A 435 -14.79 16.67 11.68
CA ALA A 435 -15.91 16.51 10.75
C ALA A 435 -15.53 15.57 9.58
N LEU A 436 -14.31 15.67 9.07
CA LEU A 436 -13.79 14.75 8.06
C LEU A 436 -13.60 13.34 8.63
N LEU A 437 -13.09 13.18 9.85
CA LEU A 437 -13.00 11.86 10.50
C LEU A 437 -14.38 11.21 10.61
N GLY A 438 -15.41 11.96 11.01
CA GLY A 438 -16.77 11.45 11.03
C GLY A 438 -17.30 11.11 9.64
N PHE A 439 -17.03 11.93 8.61
CA PHE A 439 -17.41 11.64 7.23
C PHE A 439 -16.79 10.31 6.74
N TYR A 440 -15.48 10.14 6.87
CA TYR A 440 -14.79 8.89 6.51
C TYR A 440 -15.20 7.72 7.41
N GLY A 441 -15.54 7.98 8.68
CA GLY A 441 -16.07 7.00 9.62
C GLY A 441 -17.42 6.45 9.19
N ILE A 442 -18.34 7.31 8.76
CA ILE A 442 -19.63 6.91 8.18
C ILE A 442 -19.39 6.11 6.91
N GLU A 443 -18.49 6.56 6.05
CA GLU A 443 -18.17 5.85 4.82
C GLU A 443 -17.65 4.43 5.10
N ASN A 444 -16.73 4.29 6.06
CA ASN A 444 -16.21 3.02 6.54
C ASN A 444 -17.33 2.14 7.12
N PHE A 445 -18.27 2.70 7.91
CA PHE A 445 -19.45 2.00 8.39
C PHE A 445 -20.30 1.45 7.22
N LEU A 446 -20.64 2.29 6.25
CA LEU A 446 -21.46 1.91 5.09
C LEU A 446 -20.78 0.83 4.23
N GLN A 447 -19.45 0.88 4.11
CA GLN A 447 -18.65 -0.14 3.43
C GLN A 447 -18.66 -1.46 4.20
N GLN A 448 -18.46 -1.44 5.52
CA GLN A 448 -18.46 -2.64 6.38
C GLN A 448 -19.84 -3.32 6.43
N GLN A 449 -20.91 -2.55 6.34
CA GLN A 449 -22.29 -3.04 6.22
C GLN A 449 -22.62 -3.58 4.81
N GLY A 450 -21.73 -3.40 3.82
CA GLY A 450 -21.92 -3.85 2.44
C GLY A 450 -22.94 -3.05 1.64
N ILE A 451 -23.34 -1.87 2.11
CA ILE A 451 -24.35 -1.02 1.47
C ILE A 451 -23.79 0.14 0.66
N ALA A 452 -22.53 0.53 0.90
CA ALA A 452 -21.90 1.67 0.23
C ALA A 452 -21.95 1.59 -1.31
N GLN A 453 -21.89 0.38 -1.88
CA GLN A 453 -21.94 0.15 -3.33
C GLN A 453 -23.33 0.31 -3.97
N TYR A 454 -24.39 0.33 -3.16
CA TYR A 454 -25.79 0.37 -3.62
C TYR A 454 -26.47 1.72 -3.41
N ILE A 455 -25.74 2.70 -2.84
CA ILE A 455 -26.23 4.04 -2.55
C ILE A 455 -25.34 5.08 -3.22
N ASN A 456 -25.90 6.25 -3.48
CA ASN A 456 -25.11 7.41 -3.82
C ASN A 456 -24.53 8.06 -2.57
N HIS A 457 -23.35 8.63 -2.74
CA HIS A 457 -22.65 9.42 -1.75
C HIS A 457 -22.65 10.87 -2.21
N GLY A 458 -23.22 11.74 -1.40
CA GLY A 458 -23.30 13.16 -1.68
C GLY A 458 -22.70 13.99 -0.55
N VAL A 459 -22.07 15.10 -0.92
CA VAL A 459 -21.68 16.14 0.01
C VAL A 459 -22.07 17.51 -0.53
N SER A 460 -22.56 18.36 0.37
CA SER A 460 -22.78 19.78 0.11
C SER A 460 -22.00 20.59 1.13
N LEU A 461 -21.11 21.44 0.63
CA LEU A 461 -20.24 22.31 1.41
C LEU A 461 -20.81 23.72 1.35
N PHE A 462 -20.81 24.41 2.49
CA PHE A 462 -21.26 25.80 2.55
C PHE A 462 -20.22 26.67 3.26
N SER A 463 -19.87 27.76 2.58
CA SER A 463 -18.94 28.79 3.04
C SER A 463 -19.48 30.14 2.55
N SER A 464 -18.80 30.88 1.69
CA SER A 464 -19.36 32.08 1.01
C SER A 464 -20.35 31.73 -0.09
N SER A 465 -20.35 30.48 -0.55
CA SER A 465 -21.33 29.90 -1.46
C SER A 465 -21.58 28.45 -1.05
N THR A 466 -22.75 27.91 -1.41
CA THR A 466 -23.01 26.48 -1.34
C THR A 466 -22.58 25.83 -2.64
N ARG A 467 -21.96 24.66 -2.52
CA ARG A 467 -21.54 23.87 -3.66
C ARG A 467 -21.68 22.38 -3.33
N GLN A 468 -22.11 21.58 -4.31
CA GLN A 468 -22.42 20.16 -4.10
C GLN A 468 -21.63 19.23 -5.01
N LYS A 469 -21.46 17.99 -4.56
CA LYS A 469 -21.02 16.86 -5.37
C LYS A 469 -21.74 15.60 -4.91
N GLU A 470 -22.34 14.87 -5.86
CA GLU A 470 -22.93 13.55 -5.64
C GLU A 470 -22.35 12.60 -6.68
N GLY A 471 -22.11 11.36 -6.27
CA GLY A 471 -21.68 10.29 -7.15
C GLY A 471 -22.11 8.92 -6.63
N ASN A 472 -22.12 7.94 -7.50
CA ASN A 472 -22.23 6.53 -7.07
C ASN A 472 -20.89 6.07 -6.43
N TYR A 473 -20.82 4.83 -5.96
CA TYR A 473 -19.61 4.32 -5.31
C TYR A 473 -18.36 4.33 -6.20
N SER A 474 -18.49 4.24 -7.53
CA SER A 474 -17.34 4.36 -8.45
C SER A 474 -16.79 5.78 -8.57
N GLU A 475 -17.58 6.78 -8.18
CA GLU A 475 -17.25 8.21 -8.23
C GLU A 475 -16.90 8.77 -6.84
N ILE A 476 -16.78 7.91 -5.83
CA ILE A 476 -16.60 8.33 -4.43
C ILE A 476 -15.33 9.14 -4.18
N ASP A 477 -14.28 8.90 -4.98
CA ASP A 477 -13.05 9.69 -4.90
C ASP A 477 -13.24 11.13 -5.36
N GLU A 478 -14.19 11.40 -6.26
CA GLU A 478 -14.55 12.77 -6.63
C GLU A 478 -15.25 13.50 -5.49
N VAL A 479 -16.12 12.79 -4.75
CA VAL A 479 -16.78 13.31 -3.54
C VAL A 479 -15.76 13.57 -2.43
N ARG A 480 -14.82 12.64 -2.21
CA ARG A 480 -13.72 12.80 -1.24
C ARG A 480 -12.80 13.96 -1.60
N ARG A 481 -12.46 14.12 -2.89
CA ARG A 481 -11.65 15.24 -3.38
C ARG A 481 -12.35 16.57 -3.11
N TYR A 482 -13.67 16.57 -3.20
CA TYR A 482 -14.48 17.73 -2.90
C TYR A 482 -14.36 18.18 -1.44
N VAL A 483 -14.52 17.26 -0.48
CA VAL A 483 -14.45 17.59 0.96
C VAL A 483 -13.03 17.92 1.43
N LEU A 484 -12.00 17.40 0.76
CA LEU A 484 -10.60 17.67 1.09
C LEU A 484 -10.09 19.01 0.54
N ASN A 485 -10.94 19.80 -0.14
CA ASN A 485 -10.57 21.11 -0.67
C ASN A 485 -11.52 22.23 -0.19
N PRO A 486 -11.53 22.57 1.12
CA PRO A 486 -12.41 23.60 1.70
C PRO A 486 -12.07 25.04 1.29
N ASP A 487 -13.09 25.93 1.29
CA ASP A 487 -13.02 27.30 0.76
C ASP A 487 -12.67 28.37 1.81
N TRP A 488 -12.94 28.12 3.09
CA TRP A 488 -12.57 28.98 4.23
C TRP A 488 -13.13 30.40 4.21
N GLY A 489 -14.34 30.57 3.68
CA GLY A 489 -15.04 31.84 3.56
C GLY A 489 -16.01 32.11 4.71
N GLY A 490 -17.12 32.77 4.39
CA GLY A 490 -18.20 33.06 5.34
C GLY A 490 -19.08 31.84 5.63
N THR A 491 -20.25 32.06 6.23
CA THR A 491 -21.22 31.00 6.58
C THR A 491 -22.57 31.32 5.94
N THR A 492 -22.65 31.24 4.60
CA THR A 492 -23.86 31.45 3.80
C THR A 492 -24.32 30.14 3.16
N LEU A 493 -25.64 29.99 3.05
CA LEU A 493 -26.27 28.80 2.48
C LEU A 493 -27.16 29.18 1.28
N ASP A 494 -27.18 28.36 0.23
CA ASP A 494 -28.08 28.49 -0.91
C ASP A 494 -29.08 27.33 -0.91
N ALA A 495 -30.28 27.56 -0.40
CA ALA A 495 -31.29 26.51 -0.24
C ALA A 495 -31.75 25.95 -1.59
N SER A 496 -31.73 26.78 -2.64
CA SER A 496 -32.13 26.36 -3.98
C SER A 496 -31.20 25.29 -4.56
N GLN A 497 -29.91 25.38 -4.26
CA GLN A 497 -28.94 24.34 -4.63
C GLN A 497 -29.16 23.07 -3.81
N LEU A 498 -29.34 23.18 -2.50
CA LEU A 498 -29.62 22.02 -1.65
C LEU A 498 -30.90 21.29 -2.06
N LYS A 499 -31.93 22.05 -2.48
CA LYS A 499 -33.18 21.49 -3.00
C LYS A 499 -32.97 20.67 -4.26
N LYS A 500 -32.28 21.22 -5.26
CA LYS A 500 -31.90 20.45 -6.47
C LYS A 500 -31.11 19.19 -6.13
N SER A 501 -30.28 19.26 -5.09
CA SER A 501 -29.51 18.12 -4.60
C SER A 501 -30.38 17.01 -4.00
N LEU A 502 -31.54 17.33 -3.42
CA LEU A 502 -32.36 16.40 -2.64
C LEU A 502 -33.66 15.98 -3.32
N GLU A 503 -33.99 16.57 -4.48
CA GLU A 503 -35.19 16.24 -5.23
C GLU A 503 -35.21 14.77 -5.71
N GLY A 504 -36.33 14.08 -5.43
CA GLY A 504 -36.69 12.80 -6.07
C GLY A 504 -36.11 11.52 -5.47
N ARG A 505 -35.39 11.55 -4.32
CA ARG A 505 -34.81 10.34 -3.71
C ARG A 505 -34.83 10.37 -2.18
N GLU A 506 -35.19 9.24 -1.57
CA GLU A 506 -35.04 9.02 -0.12
C GLU A 506 -33.57 9.22 0.29
N SER A 507 -33.32 10.11 1.25
CA SER A 507 -31.96 10.51 1.62
C SER A 507 -31.80 10.56 3.15
N PHE A 508 -30.66 10.06 3.64
CA PHE A 508 -30.22 10.34 5.00
C PHE A 508 -29.30 11.58 4.98
N ILE A 509 -29.76 12.62 5.66
CA ILE A 509 -29.16 13.94 5.70
C ILE A 509 -28.50 14.15 7.07
N LEU A 510 -27.18 14.33 7.03
CA LEU A 510 -26.40 14.75 8.19
C LEU A 510 -25.83 16.14 7.96
N SER A 511 -26.03 17.04 8.93
CA SER A 511 -25.58 18.42 8.87
C SER A 511 -24.70 18.78 10.06
N ILE A 512 -23.68 19.61 9.85
CA ILE A 512 -22.68 20.04 10.83
C ILE A 512 -22.38 21.52 10.62
N SER A 513 -22.41 22.28 11.71
CA SER A 513 -22.00 23.69 11.74
C SER A 513 -21.36 24.02 13.08
N ASP A 514 -20.45 24.99 13.10
CA ASP A 514 -19.93 25.59 14.34
C ASP A 514 -20.47 27.00 14.60
N GLY A 515 -21.29 27.54 13.70
CA GLY A 515 -21.71 28.93 13.75
C GLY A 515 -23.07 29.21 13.12
N GLU A 516 -23.46 30.48 13.18
CA GLU A 516 -24.71 31.00 12.65
C GLU A 516 -24.65 31.15 11.13
N ILE A 517 -25.68 30.66 10.43
CA ILE A 517 -25.83 30.88 8.98
C ILE A 517 -26.29 32.33 8.76
N SER A 518 -25.45 33.14 8.12
CA SER A 518 -25.66 34.59 8.06
C SER A 518 -26.94 34.99 7.32
N ASN A 519 -27.33 34.22 6.30
CA ASN A 519 -28.56 34.43 5.53
C ASN A 519 -29.72 33.49 5.94
N TRP A 520 -29.69 32.88 7.14
CA TRP A 520 -30.70 31.91 7.56
C TRP A 520 -32.15 32.36 7.37
N ASN A 521 -32.45 33.63 7.65
CA ASN A 521 -33.81 34.16 7.53
C ASN A 521 -34.38 34.10 6.10
N SER A 522 -33.55 34.22 5.05
CA SER A 522 -34.01 34.10 3.66
C SER A 522 -34.17 32.64 3.23
N GLU A 523 -33.32 31.75 3.77
CA GLU A 523 -33.30 30.33 3.38
C GLU A 523 -34.28 29.45 4.16
N LYS A 524 -34.72 29.91 5.34
CA LYS A 524 -35.49 29.15 6.33
C LYS A 524 -36.69 28.42 5.74
N SER A 525 -37.52 29.09 4.94
CA SER A 525 -38.75 28.50 4.41
C SER A 525 -38.46 27.38 3.42
N GLU A 526 -37.43 27.53 2.59
CA GLU A 526 -37.07 26.53 1.58
C GLU A 526 -36.42 25.31 2.24
N ILE A 527 -35.53 25.52 3.20
CA ILE A 527 -34.94 24.43 4.00
C ILE A 527 -35.99 23.68 4.79
N LYS A 528 -36.93 24.38 5.44
CA LYS A 528 -38.04 23.73 6.15
C LYS A 528 -38.82 22.80 5.21
N SER A 529 -39.19 23.29 4.03
CA SER A 529 -39.96 22.52 3.05
C SER A 529 -39.26 21.24 2.59
N LEU A 530 -37.92 21.26 2.59
CA LEU A 530 -37.06 20.19 2.15
C LEU A 530 -36.80 19.14 3.25
N LEU A 531 -36.69 19.58 4.51
CA LEU A 531 -36.49 18.71 5.67
C LEU A 531 -37.80 18.05 6.14
N GLU A 532 -38.96 18.67 5.90
CA GLU A 532 -40.28 18.11 6.24
C GLU A 532 -40.78 17.03 5.26
N LEU A 533 -40.06 16.75 4.17
CA LEU A 533 -40.40 15.64 3.28
C LEU A 533 -40.25 14.31 4.02
N GLU A 534 -41.34 13.53 4.12
CA GLU A 534 -41.37 12.25 4.86
C GLU A 534 -40.30 11.23 4.43
N THR A 535 -39.76 11.38 3.22
CA THR A 535 -38.68 10.55 2.67
C THR A 535 -37.28 10.94 3.16
N ASN A 536 -37.12 12.01 3.93
CA ASN A 536 -35.81 12.50 4.34
C ASN A 536 -35.58 12.24 5.84
N HIS A 537 -34.48 11.57 6.17
CA HIS A 537 -34.05 11.36 7.55
C HIS A 537 -33.01 12.41 7.90
N PHE A 538 -33.29 13.33 8.82
CA PHE A 538 -32.41 14.45 9.13
C PHE A 538 -31.84 14.39 10.55
N ALA A 539 -30.57 14.79 10.69
CA ALA A 539 -29.96 15.14 11.96
C ALA A 539 -28.96 16.31 11.79
N HIS A 540 -28.85 17.13 12.83
CA HIS A 540 -27.88 18.22 12.90
C HIS A 540 -26.94 18.10 14.09
N LEU A 541 -25.66 18.32 13.85
CA LEU A 541 -24.63 18.44 14.86
C LEU A 541 -24.17 19.91 14.93
N GLN A 542 -24.43 20.55 16.06
CA GLN A 542 -23.94 21.89 16.36
C GLN A 542 -22.69 21.77 17.23
N ILE A 543 -21.57 22.27 16.72
CA ILE A 543 -20.35 22.45 17.51
C ILE A 543 -20.49 23.77 18.27
N GLY A 544 -20.35 23.72 19.60
CA GLY A 544 -20.48 24.91 20.45
C GLY A 544 -21.93 25.32 20.75
N GLU A 545 -22.18 26.63 20.79
CA GLU A 545 -23.42 27.20 21.34
C GLU A 545 -24.62 27.13 20.39
N LYS A 546 -25.80 27.37 20.98
CA LYS A 546 -27.09 27.37 20.29
C LYS A 546 -27.27 28.57 19.38
N THR A 547 -27.45 28.30 18.09
CA THR A 547 -27.74 29.26 17.00
C THR A 547 -29.24 29.49 16.77
N ARG A 548 -29.63 30.45 15.91
CA ARG A 548 -31.03 30.60 15.47
C ARG A 548 -31.45 29.41 14.59
N PHE A 549 -30.53 28.91 13.77
CA PHE A 549 -30.74 27.71 12.97
C PHE A 549 -31.14 26.51 13.83
N THR A 550 -30.35 26.20 14.86
CA THR A 550 -30.66 25.08 15.78
C THR A 550 -31.98 25.26 16.53
N LYS A 551 -32.30 26.48 16.99
CA LYS A 551 -33.60 26.78 17.63
C LYS A 551 -34.77 26.47 16.70
N ASP A 552 -34.64 26.83 15.42
CA ASP A 552 -35.67 26.59 14.43
C ASP A 552 -35.81 25.09 14.11
N LEU A 553 -34.70 24.36 13.95
CA LEU A 553 -34.72 22.91 13.75
C LEU A 553 -35.43 22.17 14.90
N GLU A 554 -35.09 22.50 16.14
CA GLU A 554 -35.77 21.92 17.32
C GLU A 554 -37.26 22.27 17.36
N SER A 555 -37.63 23.49 16.97
CA SER A 555 -39.05 23.90 16.88
C SER A 555 -39.84 23.11 15.82
N TRP A 556 -39.14 22.54 14.83
CA TRP A 556 -39.69 21.65 13.82
C TRP A 556 -39.62 20.18 14.22
N ASN A 557 -39.26 19.89 15.48
CA ASN A 557 -39.08 18.55 16.01
C ASN A 557 -38.00 17.73 15.27
N LEU A 558 -36.97 18.41 14.73
CA LEU A 558 -35.84 17.79 14.09
C LEU A 558 -34.70 17.53 15.09
N PRO A 559 -33.99 16.38 15.02
CA PRO A 559 -32.90 16.07 15.93
C PRO A 559 -31.72 17.04 15.81
N VAL A 560 -31.37 17.68 16.93
CA VAL A 560 -30.17 18.51 17.08
C VAL A 560 -29.31 17.94 18.20
N TYR A 561 -28.03 17.77 17.94
CA TYR A 561 -27.04 17.29 18.89
C TYR A 561 -25.97 18.36 19.08
N TYR A 562 -25.71 18.72 20.33
CA TYR A 562 -24.68 19.67 20.69
C TYR A 562 -23.40 18.94 21.06
N VAL A 563 -22.28 19.39 20.51
CA VAL A 563 -20.97 18.75 20.68
C VAL A 563 -19.99 19.76 21.25
N SER A 564 -19.33 19.37 22.36
CA SER A 564 -18.33 20.18 23.05
C SER A 564 -16.90 19.70 22.83
N SER A 565 -16.68 18.54 22.19
CA SER A 565 -15.34 18.00 21.91
C SER A 565 -15.24 17.41 20.49
N GLY A 566 -14.04 17.42 19.91
CA GLY A 566 -13.81 16.90 18.56
C GLY A 566 -13.95 15.38 18.43
N ASP A 567 -13.44 14.62 19.40
CA ASP A 567 -13.51 13.16 19.39
C ASP A 567 -14.96 12.67 19.48
N ASP A 568 -15.80 13.34 20.27
CA ASP A 568 -17.21 13.03 20.37
C ASP A 568 -17.95 13.29 19.05
N LEU A 569 -17.53 14.28 18.26
CA LEU A 569 -18.14 14.59 16.97
C LEU A 569 -18.07 13.39 16.01
N SER A 570 -16.87 12.85 15.81
CA SER A 570 -16.63 11.78 14.84
C SER A 570 -17.39 10.49 15.19
N LYS A 571 -17.41 10.11 16.48
CA LYS A 571 -18.14 8.95 16.99
C LYS A 571 -19.64 9.15 16.90
N LEU A 572 -20.14 10.32 17.31
CA LEU A 572 -21.56 10.64 17.27
C LEU A 572 -22.12 10.60 15.84
N MET A 573 -21.36 11.06 14.85
CA MET A 573 -21.74 10.96 13.44
C MET A 573 -21.95 9.51 12.98
N VAL A 574 -21.07 8.60 13.38
CA VAL A 574 -21.19 7.16 13.10
C VAL A 574 -22.38 6.57 13.86
N ASP A 575 -22.55 6.92 15.14
CA ASP A 575 -23.65 6.43 15.96
C ASP A 575 -25.03 6.88 15.46
N ILE A 576 -25.16 8.12 15.01
CA ILE A 576 -26.41 8.62 14.40
C ILE A 576 -26.71 7.83 13.12
N THR A 577 -25.69 7.60 12.29
CA THR A 577 -25.85 6.79 11.07
C THR A 577 -26.28 5.36 11.40
N ASN A 578 -25.65 4.74 12.40
CA ASN A 578 -25.99 3.41 12.87
C ASN A 578 -27.44 3.35 13.41
N LYS A 579 -27.84 4.32 14.25
CA LYS A 579 -29.22 4.41 14.76
C LYS A 579 -30.24 4.57 13.65
N THR A 580 -29.96 5.40 12.64
CA THR A 580 -30.82 5.55 11.47
C THR A 580 -30.90 4.25 10.68
N TYR A 581 -29.77 3.56 10.50
CA TYR A 581 -29.72 2.23 9.88
C TYR A 581 -30.57 1.20 10.61
N LYS A 582 -30.50 1.14 11.94
CA LYS A 582 -31.33 0.26 12.77
C LYS A 582 -32.82 0.61 12.67
N LYS A 583 -33.18 1.90 12.76
CA LYS A 583 -34.57 2.36 12.66
C LYS A 583 -35.22 1.97 11.32
N LEU A 584 -34.45 2.04 10.24
CA LEU A 584 -34.94 1.71 8.90
C LEU A 584 -34.98 0.20 8.63
N SER A 585 -34.43 -0.62 9.52
CA SER A 585 -34.35 -2.08 9.39
C SER A 585 -35.44 -2.72 10.26
N PRO A 586 -36.59 -3.15 9.69
CA PRO A 586 -37.58 -3.88 10.47
C PRO A 586 -37.01 -5.22 10.94
N HIS A 587 -37.30 -5.58 12.20
CA HIS A 587 -36.94 -6.85 12.84
C HIS A 587 -37.49 -8.08 12.11
#